data_AF-A0A7W0MJV2-F1
#
_entry.id   AF-A0A7W0MJV2-F1
#
_cell.length_a   1.000
_cell.length_b   1.000
_cell.length_c   1.000
_cell.angle_alpha   90.00
_cell.angle_beta   90.00
_cell.angle_gamma   90.00
#
_symmetry.space_group_name_H-M   'P 1'
#
loop_
_entity.id
_entity.type
_entity.pdbx_description
1 polymer ?
#
loop_
_entity_poly.entity_id
_entity_poly.type
_entity_poly.pdbx_seq_one_letter_code
_entity_poly.pdbx_strand_id
1 'polypeptide(L)'
;MAEYPQPSVGDLFRRAQAMRREDQNLSLKDLKAQLVREFKGGPFPPVHTLAIPEQDARAPEEDWSAGLSLVLRGIQTENWNEIANGIALSLEQTDGYERDRGFSGAQDEWHDRSIGIKGPTEKGVGKWMPEELLRLAERATKK
;
A
#
# COMPACT_ATOMS: atom_id res chain seq x y z
N MET A 1 14.58 16.09 24.16
CA MET A 1 15.03 15.21 23.05
C MET A 1 13.77 14.81 22.32
N ALA A 2 13.64 15.11 21.03
CA ALA A 2 12.49 14.66 20.27
C ALA A 2 12.61 13.13 20.12
N GLU A 3 11.72 12.38 20.76
CA GLU A 3 11.55 10.96 20.50
C GLU A 3 11.08 10.83 19.05
N TYR A 4 11.98 10.45 18.15
CA TYR A 4 11.56 10.07 16.81
C TYR A 4 10.72 8.79 16.96
N PRO A 5 9.45 8.78 16.53
CA PRO A 5 8.61 7.60 16.63
C PRO A 5 9.28 6.45 15.88
N GLN A 6 9.29 5.25 16.48
CA GLN A 6 9.83 4.08 15.81
C GLN A 6 9.02 3.81 14.53
N PRO A 7 9.66 3.82 13.34
CA PRO A 7 8.93 3.60 12.11
C PRO A 7 8.44 2.16 12.06
N SER A 8 7.20 1.94 11.61
CA SER A 8 6.71 0.58 11.33
C SER A 8 7.14 0.11 9.94
N VAL A 9 7.13 -1.20 9.69
CA VAL A 9 7.38 -1.77 8.35
C VAL A 9 6.36 -1.23 7.32
N GLY A 10 5.12 -1.00 7.74
CA GLY A 10 4.10 -0.37 6.92
C GLY A 10 4.42 1.09 6.55
N ASP A 11 5.03 1.86 7.44
CA ASP A 11 5.44 3.23 7.15
C ASP A 11 6.59 3.28 6.14
N LEU A 12 7.56 2.37 6.28
CA LEU A 12 8.66 2.20 5.32
C LEU A 12 8.12 1.86 3.93
N PHE A 13 7.14 0.95 3.86
CA PHE A 13 6.53 0.55 2.60
C PHE A 13 5.73 1.69 1.95
N ARG A 14 4.91 2.43 2.73
CA ARG A 14 4.19 3.61 2.21
C ARG A 14 5.15 4.69 1.73
N ARG A 15 6.28 4.88 2.42
CA ARG A 15 7.31 5.84 1.98
C ARG A 15 7.97 5.39 0.68
N ALA A 16 8.27 4.11 0.53
CA ALA A 16 8.80 3.55 -0.71
C ALA A 16 7.80 3.71 -1.88
N GLN A 17 6.51 3.49 -1.65
CA GLN A 17 5.46 3.76 -2.63
C GLN A 17 5.41 5.24 -3.03
N ALA A 18 5.54 6.17 -2.07
CA ALA A 18 5.57 7.60 -2.36
C ALA A 18 6.76 7.98 -3.25
N MET A 19 7.97 7.48 -2.94
CA MET A 19 9.16 7.68 -3.78
C MET A 19 8.96 7.17 -5.22
N ARG A 20 8.28 6.03 -5.37
CA ARG A 20 7.95 5.45 -6.68
C ARG A 20 6.92 6.25 -7.47
N ARG A 21 5.97 6.88 -6.77
CA ARG A 21 4.98 7.79 -7.38
C ARG A 21 5.63 9.10 -7.82
N GLU A 22 6.59 9.60 -7.04
CA GLU A 22 7.38 10.79 -7.37
C GLU A 22 8.30 10.55 -8.58
N ASP A 23 8.92 9.37 -8.67
CA ASP A 23 9.76 8.96 -9.80
C ASP A 23 9.50 7.50 -10.22
N GLN A 24 8.73 7.33 -11.29
CA GLN A 24 8.36 6.01 -11.82
C GLN A 24 9.54 5.25 -12.45
N ASN A 25 10.59 5.96 -12.86
CA ASN A 25 11.77 5.40 -13.51
C ASN A 25 12.93 5.14 -12.53
N LEU A 26 12.73 5.42 -11.23
CA LEU A 26 13.75 5.23 -10.22
C LEU A 26 14.30 3.79 -10.28
N SER A 27 15.61 3.59 -10.20
CA SER A 27 16.14 2.23 -10.10
C SER A 27 15.84 1.64 -8.72
N LEU A 28 15.67 0.32 -8.62
CA LEU A 28 15.58 -0.35 -7.32
C LEU A 28 16.80 -0.07 -6.44
N LYS A 29 17.99 0.09 -7.04
CA LYS A 29 19.21 0.45 -6.33
C LYS A 29 19.12 1.84 -5.71
N ASP A 30 18.57 2.79 -6.45
CA ASP A 30 18.44 4.19 -6.00
C ASP A 30 17.33 4.33 -4.96
N LEU A 31 16.22 3.59 -5.11
CA LEU A 31 15.15 3.49 -4.11
C LEU A 31 15.69 2.99 -2.77
N LYS A 32 16.49 1.92 -2.80
CA LYS A 32 17.16 1.38 -1.61
C LYS A 32 18.09 2.40 -0.97
N ALA A 33 18.93 3.08 -1.79
CA ALA A 33 19.86 4.08 -1.29
C ALA A 33 19.15 5.27 -0.63
N GLN A 34 18.02 5.72 -1.21
CA GLN A 34 17.20 6.80 -0.63
C GLN A 34 16.53 6.38 0.68
N LEU A 35 15.92 5.19 0.73
CA LEU A 35 15.32 4.65 1.95
C LEU A 35 16.36 4.52 3.07
N VAL A 36 17.52 3.92 2.78
CA VAL A 36 18.60 3.83 3.76
C VAL A 36 19.03 5.22 4.19
N ARG A 37 19.21 6.19 3.29
CA ARG A 37 19.61 7.56 3.67
C ARG A 37 18.60 8.24 4.59
N GLU A 38 17.30 8.04 4.39
CA GLU A 38 16.23 8.68 5.15
C GLU A 38 16.06 8.07 6.55
N PHE A 39 16.20 6.75 6.69
CA PHE A 39 15.96 6.05 7.95
C PHE A 39 17.23 5.66 8.71
N LYS A 40 18.42 5.75 8.08
CA LYS A 40 19.70 5.47 8.72
C LYS A 40 19.97 6.49 9.83
N GLY A 41 20.17 5.98 11.03
CA GLY A 41 20.33 6.79 12.26
C GLY A 41 19.05 6.89 13.09
N GLY A 42 17.92 6.42 12.57
CA GLY A 42 16.69 6.21 13.32
C GLY A 42 16.64 4.84 14.01
N PRO A 43 15.70 4.63 14.94
CA PRO A 43 15.46 3.33 15.57
C PRO A 43 14.92 2.32 14.56
N PHE A 44 15.29 1.05 14.72
CA PHE A 44 14.79 -0.04 13.88
C PHE A 44 13.30 -0.33 14.13
N PRO A 45 12.55 -0.76 13.09
CA PRO A 45 11.18 -1.21 13.25
C PRO A 45 11.13 -2.44 14.17
N PRO A 46 10.17 -2.51 15.12
CA PRO A 46 10.05 -3.67 15.99
C PRO A 46 9.38 -4.85 15.25
N VAL A 47 9.76 -6.08 15.61
CA VAL A 47 9.29 -7.32 14.95
C VAL A 47 7.76 -7.47 14.95
N HIS A 48 7.07 -6.99 15.99
CA HIS A 48 5.60 -7.06 16.06
C HIS A 48 4.90 -6.16 15.01
N THR A 49 5.64 -5.28 14.33
CA THR A 49 5.16 -4.47 13.21
C THR A 49 5.55 -5.03 11.85
N LEU A 50 6.06 -6.27 11.78
CA LEU A 50 6.41 -6.97 10.54
C LEU A 50 5.16 -7.36 9.73
N ALA A 51 4.49 -6.34 9.20
CA ALA A 51 3.36 -6.49 8.31
C ALA A 51 3.37 -5.34 7.31
N ILE A 52 3.11 -5.65 6.05
CA ILE A 52 2.77 -4.66 5.05
C ILE A 52 1.23 -4.55 5.05
N PRO A 53 0.66 -3.34 5.14
CA PRO A 53 -0.78 -3.15 5.06
C PRO A 53 -1.35 -3.81 3.80
N GLU A 54 -2.42 -4.57 3.96
CA GLU A 54 -3.12 -5.23 2.86
C GLU A 54 -3.43 -4.24 1.74
N GLN A 55 -3.03 -4.58 0.53
CA GLN A 55 -3.29 -3.76 -0.64
C GLN A 55 -4.62 -4.21 -1.24
N ASP A 56 -5.73 -3.64 -0.74
CA ASP A 56 -7.10 -3.99 -1.11
C ASP A 56 -7.36 -4.03 -2.63
N ALA A 57 -6.62 -3.25 -3.41
CA ALA A 57 -6.78 -3.22 -4.86
C ALA A 57 -6.10 -4.38 -5.61
N ARG A 58 -5.41 -5.30 -4.94
CA ARG A 58 -4.50 -6.29 -5.56
C ARG A 58 -4.89 -7.73 -5.20
N ALA A 59 -4.69 -8.62 -6.16
CA ALA A 59 -5.08 -10.02 -6.05
C ALA A 59 -4.20 -10.80 -5.03
N PRO A 60 -4.73 -11.84 -4.37
CA PRO A 60 -3.97 -12.71 -3.45
C PRO A 60 -2.85 -13.52 -4.12
N GLU A 61 -2.80 -13.58 -5.46
CA GLU A 61 -1.77 -14.32 -6.19
C GLU A 61 -0.37 -13.71 -6.01
N GLU A 62 -0.28 -12.44 -5.64
CA GLU A 62 0.99 -11.80 -5.36
C GLU A 62 1.32 -11.75 -3.88
N ASP A 63 2.48 -12.32 -3.59
CA ASP A 63 3.05 -12.28 -2.26
C ASP A 63 3.75 -10.93 -2.03
N TRP A 64 2.98 -9.87 -1.74
CA TRP A 64 3.55 -8.63 -1.19
C TRP A 64 4.32 -8.87 0.12
N SER A 65 4.16 -10.05 0.73
CA SER A 65 4.91 -10.51 1.89
C SER A 65 6.26 -11.15 1.55
N ALA A 66 6.60 -11.34 0.26
CA ALA A 66 7.85 -11.96 -0.19
C ALA A 66 9.11 -11.30 0.42
N GLY A 67 9.08 -9.97 0.59
CA GLY A 67 10.16 -9.20 1.20
C GLY A 67 10.20 -9.24 2.73
N LEU A 68 9.15 -9.69 3.42
CA LEU A 68 9.09 -9.67 4.89
C LEU A 68 10.15 -10.56 5.55
N SER A 69 10.53 -11.66 4.91
CA SER A 69 11.62 -12.51 5.40
C SER A 69 12.96 -11.76 5.48
N LEU A 70 13.25 -10.91 4.49
CA LEU A 70 14.44 -10.05 4.46
C LEU A 70 14.32 -8.89 5.44
N VAL A 71 13.11 -8.31 5.60
CA VAL A 71 12.86 -7.29 6.62
C VAL A 71 13.07 -7.84 8.02
N LEU A 72 12.55 -9.03 8.32
CA LEU A 72 12.75 -9.72 9.60
C LEU A 72 14.25 -9.95 9.87
N ARG A 73 14.98 -10.47 8.88
CA ARG A 73 16.42 -10.68 8.99
C ARG A 73 17.16 -9.37 9.26
N GLY A 74 16.78 -8.30 8.56
CA GLY A 74 17.33 -6.96 8.78
C GLY A 74 17.02 -6.36 10.14
N ILE A 75 15.83 -6.61 10.70
CA ILE A 75 15.47 -6.20 12.06
C ILE A 75 16.32 -6.97 13.08
N GLN A 76 16.44 -8.29 12.92
CA GLN A 76 17.21 -9.15 13.83
C GLN A 76 18.72 -8.89 13.80
N THR A 77 19.25 -8.46 12.64
CA THR A 77 20.67 -8.16 12.44
C THR A 77 20.99 -6.66 12.52
N GLU A 78 20.00 -5.82 12.83
CA GLU A 78 20.13 -4.36 12.90
C GLU A 78 20.75 -3.76 11.61
N ASN A 79 20.30 -4.25 10.45
CA ASN A 79 20.83 -3.86 9.14
C ASN A 79 19.77 -3.21 8.26
N TRP A 80 19.85 -1.88 8.15
CA TRP A 80 18.98 -1.07 7.29
C TRP A 80 19.03 -1.46 5.81
N ASN A 81 20.16 -1.96 5.32
CA ASN A 81 20.26 -2.38 3.92
C ASN A 81 19.37 -3.61 3.65
N GLU A 82 19.27 -4.53 4.60
CA GLU A 82 18.41 -5.70 4.45
C GLU A 82 16.94 -5.35 4.55
N ILE A 83 16.59 -4.45 5.47
CA ILE A 83 15.24 -3.90 5.58
C ILE A 83 14.84 -3.23 4.27
N ALA A 84 15.69 -2.32 3.75
CA ALA A 84 15.42 -1.65 2.49
C ALA A 84 15.37 -2.62 1.30
N ASN A 85 16.18 -3.68 1.31
CA ASN A 85 16.11 -4.74 0.29
C ASN A 85 14.78 -5.48 0.32
N GLY A 86 14.28 -5.84 1.51
CA GLY A 86 12.98 -6.50 1.66
C GLY A 86 11.83 -5.62 1.22
N ILE A 87 11.83 -4.34 1.63
CA ILE A 87 10.81 -3.36 1.21
C ILE A 87 10.83 -3.17 -0.31
N ALA A 88 12.01 -3.02 -0.91
CA ALA A 88 12.13 -2.86 -2.36
C ALA A 88 11.68 -4.11 -3.13
N LEU A 89 11.94 -5.32 -2.61
CA LEU A 89 11.47 -6.56 -3.22
C LEU A 89 9.94 -6.66 -3.18
N SER A 90 9.32 -6.39 -2.01
CA SER A 90 7.87 -6.35 -1.89
C SER A 90 7.24 -5.32 -2.84
N LEU A 91 7.87 -4.16 -2.99
CA LEU A 91 7.40 -3.12 -3.91
C LEU A 91 7.58 -3.51 -5.38
N GLU A 92 8.67 -4.19 -5.74
CA GLU A 92 8.91 -4.67 -7.10
C GLU A 92 7.87 -5.70 -7.54
N GLN A 93 7.53 -6.66 -6.67
CA GLN A 93 6.46 -7.63 -6.94
C GLN A 93 5.15 -6.88 -7.21
N THR A 94 4.82 -5.97 -6.29
CA THR A 94 3.66 -5.09 -6.37
C THR A 94 3.62 -4.30 -7.70
N ASP A 95 4.72 -3.67 -8.13
CA ASP A 95 4.80 -2.92 -9.39
C ASP A 95 4.76 -3.84 -10.63
N GLY A 96 5.35 -5.03 -10.55
CA GLY A 96 5.37 -6.02 -11.63
C GLY A 96 3.96 -6.43 -12.05
N TYR A 97 3.09 -6.66 -11.07
CA TYR A 97 1.67 -6.95 -11.29
C TYR A 97 0.98 -5.96 -12.22
N GLU A 98 1.11 -4.67 -11.92
CA GLU A 98 0.38 -3.61 -12.62
C GLU A 98 0.86 -3.49 -14.07
N ARG A 99 2.13 -3.81 -14.32
CA ARG A 99 2.70 -3.83 -15.67
C ARG A 99 2.27 -5.07 -16.45
N ASP A 100 2.28 -6.25 -15.83
CA ASP A 100 2.02 -7.52 -16.50
C ASP A 100 0.52 -7.75 -16.78
N ARG A 101 -0.36 -7.26 -15.90
CA ARG A 101 -1.84 -7.38 -16.05
C ARG A 101 -2.49 -6.12 -16.63
N GLY A 102 -1.76 -5.01 -16.74
CA GLY A 102 -2.29 -3.71 -17.13
C GLY A 102 -3.05 -2.99 -16.00
N PHE A 103 -3.38 -1.71 -16.21
CA PHE A 103 -4.13 -0.86 -15.27
C PHE A 103 -5.48 -1.51 -14.94
N SER A 104 -5.51 -2.25 -13.83
CA SER A 104 -6.64 -3.08 -13.44
C SER A 104 -7.72 -2.19 -12.82
N GLY A 105 -8.47 -1.52 -13.71
CA GLY A 105 -9.69 -0.79 -13.36
C GLY A 105 -10.95 -1.35 -14.01
N ALA A 106 -10.86 -2.32 -14.94
CA ALA A 106 -12.05 -2.72 -15.71
C ALA A 106 -12.01 -4.12 -16.38
N GLN A 107 -10.95 -4.92 -16.29
CA GLN A 107 -10.82 -6.11 -17.14
C GLN A 107 -11.01 -7.47 -16.46
N ASP A 108 -11.14 -7.54 -15.13
CA ASP A 108 -11.41 -8.81 -14.47
C ASP A 108 -12.61 -8.71 -13.52
N GLU A 109 -13.69 -9.39 -13.91
CA GLU A 109 -14.96 -9.49 -13.21
C GLU A 109 -14.80 -10.13 -11.81
N TRP A 110 -13.73 -10.91 -11.60
CA TRP A 110 -13.39 -11.51 -10.31
C TRP A 110 -12.83 -10.49 -9.29
N HIS A 111 -12.16 -9.43 -9.77
CA HIS A 111 -11.45 -8.46 -8.93
C HIS A 111 -12.24 -7.17 -8.67
N ASP A 112 -13.32 -6.93 -9.41
CA ASP A 112 -14.24 -5.83 -9.13
C ASP A 112 -15.09 -6.14 -7.88
N ARG A 113 -14.64 -5.61 -6.75
CA ARG A 113 -15.32 -5.73 -5.44
C ARG A 113 -16.72 -5.13 -5.42
N SER A 114 -17.11 -4.37 -6.44
CA SER A 114 -18.48 -3.85 -6.58
C SER A 114 -19.44 -4.89 -7.17
N ILE A 115 -18.92 -5.93 -7.86
CA ILE A 115 -19.70 -7.04 -8.39
C ILE A 115 -20.35 -7.81 -7.21
N GLY A 116 -21.65 -8.10 -7.32
CA GLY A 116 -22.41 -8.78 -6.27
C GLY A 116 -22.89 -7.90 -5.11
N ILE A 117 -22.18 -6.81 -4.79
CA ILE A 117 -22.62 -5.85 -3.75
C ILE A 117 -23.36 -4.64 -4.30
N LYS A 118 -23.24 -4.34 -5.61
CA LYS A 118 -23.86 -3.16 -6.23
C LYS A 118 -25.39 -3.14 -6.04
N GLY A 119 -26.06 -4.25 -6.34
CA GLY A 119 -27.51 -4.38 -6.15
C GLY A 119 -27.96 -4.30 -4.68
N PRO A 120 -27.33 -5.04 -3.75
CA PRO A 120 -27.59 -4.90 -2.31
C PRO A 120 -27.33 -3.49 -1.78
N THR A 121 -26.25 -2.84 -2.22
CA THR A 121 -25.88 -1.47 -1.82
C THR A 121 -26.89 -0.46 -2.34
N GLU A 122 -27.29 -0.52 -3.61
CA GLU A 122 -28.33 0.35 -4.18
C GLU A 122 -29.67 0.19 -3.44
N LYS A 123 -30.07 -1.04 -3.12
CA LYS A 123 -31.30 -1.29 -2.34
C LYS A 123 -31.18 -0.79 -0.90
N GLY A 124 -30.02 -0.96 -0.26
CA GLY A 124 -29.74 -0.47 1.08
C GLY A 124 -29.75 1.05 1.14
N VAL A 125 -29.05 1.71 0.22
CA VAL A 125 -29.04 3.17 0.09
C VAL A 125 -30.43 3.69 -0.18
N GLY A 126 -31.20 3.08 -1.09
CA GLY A 126 -32.59 3.50 -1.34
C GLY A 126 -33.52 3.34 -0.12
N LYS A 127 -33.25 2.37 0.76
CA LYS A 127 -34.03 2.16 1.99
C LYS A 127 -33.70 3.17 3.10
N TRP A 128 -32.43 3.53 3.25
CA TRP A 128 -31.96 4.41 4.33
C TRP A 128 -31.77 5.87 3.90
N MET A 129 -31.71 6.12 2.60
CA MET A 129 -31.55 7.43 1.97
C MET A 129 -32.54 7.56 0.80
N PRO A 130 -33.79 7.94 1.08
CA PRO A 130 -34.81 8.15 0.05
C PRO A 130 -34.36 9.20 -0.98
N GLU A 131 -34.91 9.13 -2.20
CA GLU A 131 -34.55 10.02 -3.31
C GLU A 131 -34.61 11.52 -2.95
N GLU A 132 -35.52 11.90 -2.06
CA GLU A 132 -35.64 13.29 -1.61
C GLU A 132 -34.41 13.77 -0.81
N LEU A 133 -33.83 12.90 0.03
CA LEU A 133 -32.61 13.20 0.77
C LEU A 133 -31.38 13.20 -0.15
N LEU A 134 -31.35 12.30 -1.14
CA LEU A 134 -30.33 12.30 -2.20
C LEU A 134 -30.34 13.62 -2.98
N ARG A 135 -31.52 14.07 -3.43
CA ARG A 135 -31.66 15.36 -4.15
C ARG A 135 -31.30 16.56 -3.27
N LEU A 136 -31.58 16.50 -1.98
CA LEU A 136 -31.16 17.53 -1.01
C LEU A 136 -29.63 17.55 -0.83
N ALA A 137 -29.00 16.38 -0.71
CA ALA A 137 -27.56 16.25 -0.60
C ALA A 137 -26.83 16.74 -1.86
N GLU A 138 -27.32 16.38 -3.06
CA GLU A 138 -26.79 16.85 -4.35
C GLU A 138 -26.92 18.37 -4.54
N ARG A 139 -27.99 18.97 -4.00
CA ARG A 139 -28.16 20.43 -3.97
C ARG A 139 -27.22 21.11 -2.96
N ALA A 140 -26.89 20.44 -1.86
CA ALA A 140 -26.00 20.97 -0.83
C ALA A 140 -24.51 20.93 -1.23
N THR A 141 -24.08 19.95 -2.03
CA THR A 141 -22.71 19.83 -2.57
C THR A 141 -22.45 20.70 -3.81
N LYS A 142 -23.49 21.22 -4.47
CA LYS A 142 -23.39 22.17 -5.59
C LYS A 142 -23.17 23.64 -5.17
N LYS A 143 -22.70 23.89 -3.96
CA LYS A 143 -22.38 25.23 -3.44
C LYS A 143 -20.89 25.46 -3.38
#